data_AF-A0A2E3X2K6-F1
#
_entry.id   AF-A0A2E3X2K6-F1
#
_cell.length_a   1.000
_cell.length_b   1.000
_cell.length_c   1.000
_cell.angle_alpha   90.00
_cell.angle_beta   90.00
_cell.angle_gamma   90.00
#
_symmetry.space_group_name_H-M   'P 1'
#
loop_
_entity.id
_entity.type
_entity.pdbx_description
1 polymer ?
#
loop_
_entity_poly.entity_id
_entity_poly.type
_entity_poly.pdbx_seq_one_letter_code
_entity_poly.pdbx_strand_id
1 'polypeptide(L)' 'MPKVSLDMPEQLMTDLRTHVGDDAKFVSLADAIRTACRKLLDQLDDIDARHGRIPKED' A
#
# COMPACT_ATOMS: atom_id res chain seq x y z
N MET A 1 12.58 -2.82 -10.35
CA MET A 1 11.84 -2.74 -9.07
C MET A 1 12.51 -3.67 -8.08
N PRO A 2 12.82 -3.20 -6.85
CA PRO A 2 13.27 -4.10 -5.78
C PRO A 2 12.18 -5.14 -5.51
N LYS A 3 12.58 -6.38 -5.21
CA LYS A 3 11.67 -7.46 -4.85
C LYS A 3 11.70 -7.66 -3.34
N VAL A 4 10.52 -7.83 -2.75
CA VAL A 4 10.36 -8.16 -1.34
C VAL A 4 9.63 -9.50 -1.27
N SER A 5 10.08 -10.39 -0.39
CA SER A 5 9.41 -11.66 -0.08
C SER A 5 8.98 -11.63 1.38
N LEU A 6 7.77 -12.09 1.66
CA LEU A 6 7.22 -12.18 3.01
C LEU A 6 6.19 -13.31 3.08
N ASP A 7 5.99 -13.85 4.28
CA ASP A 7 4.92 -14.81 4.56
C ASP A 7 3.65 -14.06 4.96
N MET A 8 2.50 -14.49 4.42
CA MET A 8 1.21 -13.85 4.65
C MET A 8 0.12 -14.89 4.92
N PRO A 9 -0.78 -14.65 5.89
CA PRO A 9 -1.97 -15.47 6.06
C PRO A 9 -2.78 -15.59 4.76
N GLU A 10 -3.18 -16.82 4.43
CA GLU A 10 -3.93 -17.12 3.21
C GLU A 10 -5.25 -16.34 3.12
N GLN A 11 -5.89 -16.10 4.26
CA GLN A 11 -7.14 -15.35 4.35
C GLN A 11 -6.97 -13.93 3.81
N LEU A 12 -5.89 -13.23 4.18
CA LEU A 12 -5.62 -11.87 3.70
C LEU A 12 -5.35 -11.85 2.19
N MET A 13 -4.62 -12.86 1.69
CA MET A 13 -4.38 -13.04 0.26
C MET A 13 -5.68 -13.25 -0.50
N THR A 14 -6.60 -14.04 0.05
CA THR A 14 -7.91 -14.32 -0.52
C THR A 14 -8.77 -13.06 -0.55
N ASP A 15 -8.83 -12.32 0.56
CA ASP A 15 -9.58 -11.07 0.65
C ASP A 15 -9.10 -10.04 -0.37
N LEU A 16 -7.78 -9.86 -0.50
CA LEU A 16 -7.20 -8.95 -1.49
C LEU A 16 -7.56 -9.35 -2.92
N ARG A 17 -7.59 -10.66 -3.21
CA ARG A 17 -7.95 -11.19 -4.54
C ARG A 17 -9.40 -10.90 -4.91
N THR A 18 -10.32 -10.77 -3.96
CA THR A 18 -11.70 -10.37 -4.26
C THR A 18 -11.81 -8.98 -4.88
N HIS A 19 -10.76 -8.16 -4.76
CA HIS A 19 -10.68 -6.80 -5.30
C HIS A 19 -9.82 -6.70 -6.56
N VAL A 20 -9.35 -7.82 -7.11
CA VAL A 20 -8.43 -7.88 -8.26
C VAL A 20 -9.11 -8.55 -9.45
N GLY A 21 -8.99 -7.95 -10.64
CA GLY A 21 -9.56 -8.45 -11.89
C GLY A 21 -9.92 -7.31 -12.84
N ASP A 22 -10.27 -7.66 -14.08
CA ASP A 22 -10.52 -6.67 -15.14
C ASP A 22 -11.68 -5.71 -14.81
N ASP A 23 -12.70 -6.19 -14.09
CA ASP A 23 -13.85 -5.41 -13.62
C ASP A 23 -13.73 -4.98 -12.14
N ALA A 24 -12.54 -5.10 -11.53
CA ALA A 24 -12.32 -4.83 -10.11
C ALA A 24 -11.51 -3.54 -9.88
N LYS A 25 -11.25 -3.22 -8.60
CA LYS A 25 -10.54 -2.00 -8.19
C LYS A 25 -9.05 -2.01 -8.57
N PHE A 26 -8.46 -3.18 -8.74
CA PHE A 26 -7.04 -3.36 -8.99
C PHE A 26 -6.81 -4.34 -10.14
N VAL A 27 -5.80 -4.05 -10.96
CA VAL A 27 -5.46 -4.89 -12.12
C VAL A 27 -4.78 -6.19 -11.70
N SER A 28 -3.99 -6.17 -10.62
CA SER A 28 -3.29 -7.34 -10.10
C SER A 28 -3.12 -7.24 -8.58
N LEU A 29 -2.77 -8.37 -7.93
CA LEU A 29 -2.42 -8.36 -6.51
C LEU A 29 -1.23 -7.43 -6.22
N ALA A 30 -0.24 -7.40 -7.11
CA ALA A 30 0.90 -6.49 -6.98
C ALA A 30 0.50 -5.01 -7.11
N ASP A 31 -0.56 -4.72 -7.87
CA ASP A 31 -1.13 -3.37 -7.99
C ASP A 31 -1.89 -2.96 -6.74
N ALA A 32 -2.70 -3.86 -6.18
CA ALA A 32 -3.38 -3.68 -4.92
C ALA A 32 -2.38 -3.39 -3.77
N ILE A 33 -1.33 -4.21 -3.65
CA ILE A 33 -0.30 -4.05 -2.61
C ILE A 33 0.44 -2.72 -2.76
N ARG A 34 0.88 -2.37 -3.99
CA ARG A 34 1.58 -1.09 -4.22
C ARG A 34 0.70 0.11 -3.87
N THR A 35 -0.59 0.06 -4.22
CA THR A 35 -1.55 1.12 -3.90
C THR A 35 -1.79 1.23 -2.40
N ALA A 36 -1.92 0.10 -1.71
CA ALA A 36 -2.07 0.08 -0.25
C ALA A 36 -0.85 0.66 0.46
N CYS A 37 0.37 0.28 0.05
CA CYS A 37 1.60 0.84 0.61
C CYS A 37 1.70 2.35 0.37
N ARG A 38 1.33 2.83 -0.83
CA ARG A 38 1.31 4.28 -1.11
C ARG A 38 0.36 5.02 -0.17
N LYS A 39 -0.88 4.56 -0.05
CA LYS A 39 -1.88 5.15 0.84
C LYS A 39 -1.44 5.16 2.30
N LEU A 40 -0.78 4.09 2.76
CA LEU A 40 -0.23 4.03 4.11
C LEU A 40 0.87 5.08 4.30
N LEU A 41 1.80 5.20 3.36
CA LEU A 41 2.87 6.19 3.44
C LEU A 41 2.32 7.62 3.42
N ASP A 42 1.36 7.92 2.53
CA ASP A 42 0.72 9.24 2.47
C ASP A 42 0.06 9.60 3.82
N GLN A 43 -0.56 8.62 4.51
CA GLN A 43 -1.13 8.83 5.85
C GLN A 43 -0.07 9.08 6.91
N LEU A 44 1.08 8.40 6.83
CA LEU A 44 2.19 8.62 7.76
C LEU A 44 2.82 10.00 7.55
N ASP A 45 2.97 10.43 6.30
CA ASP A 45 3.46 11.76 5.95
C ASP A 45 2.52 12.84 6.52
N ASP A 46 1.20 12.69 6.36
CA ASP A 46 0.21 13.60 6.94
C ASP A 46 0.30 13.68 8.47
N ILE A 47 0.60 12.56 9.13
CA ILE A 47 0.79 12.51 10.58
C ILE A 47 2.08 13.24 10.97
N ASP A 48 3.18 12.96 10.27
CA ASP A 48 4.47 13.56 10.55
C ASP A 48 4.45 15.08 10.30
N ALA A 49 3.69 15.56 9.32
CA ALA A 49 3.45 16.98 9.08
C ALA A 49 2.82 17.65 10.31
N ARG A 50 1.78 17.03 10.89
CA ARG A 50 1.07 17.55 12.07
C ARG A 50 1.94 17.54 13.32
N HIS A 51 2.86 16.59 13.43
CA HIS A 51 3.80 16.50 14.54
C HIS A 51 5.09 17.31 14.33
N GLY A 52 5.23 18.03 13.21
CA GLY A 52 6.42 18.82 12.90
C GLY A 52 7.68 17.99 12.67
N ARG A 53 7.53 16.74 12.23
CA ARG A 53 8.65 15.81 11.97
C ARG A 53 9.19 15.88 10.54
N ILE A 54 8.49 16.58 9.64
CA ILE A 54 8.95 16.78 8.27
C ILE A 54 9.92 17.96 8.24
N PRO A 55 11.18 17.79 7.78
CA PRO A 55 12.07 18.91 7.51
C PRO A 55 11.43 19.81 6.45
N LYS A 56 11.57 21.14 6.57
CA LYS A 56 11.35 22.01 5.40
C LYS A 56 12.38 21.61 4.34
N GLU A 57 11.94 21.11 3.21
CA GLU A 57 12.78 21.03 2.02
C GLU A 57 12.96 22.47 1.50
N ASP A 58 14.20 22.96 1.51
CA ASP A 58 14.64 24.19 0.80
C ASP A 58 14.92 23.88 -0.67
#